data_AF-A0A1Q7ZUG9-F1
#
_entry.id   AF-A0A1Q7ZUG9-F1
#
_cell.length_a   1.000
_cell.length_b   1.000
_cell.length_c   1.000
_cell.angle_alpha   90.00
_cell.angle_beta   90.00
_cell.angle_gamma   90.00
#
_symmetry.space_group_name_H-M   'P 1'
#
loop_
_entity.id
_entity.type
_entity.pdbx_description
1 polymer ?
#
loop_
_entity_poly.entity_id
_entity_poly.type
_entity_poly.pdbx_seq_one_letter_code
_entity_poly.pdbx_strand_id
1 'polypeptide(L)'
;SEPEGESPLLTHTTELLPVQQIVYSHETMSQRRCSMDDHEFLRLFHDGNLPGEEFRHKGHLRLAWLFLSRYPTDEASTIVAREIRWFAGANGASNRYHDTLTRFWVRLVGHAMANAPEARSIDELLARFPFLLEKGLPLKHWRGETLNSDQARACWVEPDLLPVP
;
A
#
# COMPACT_ATOMS: atom_id res chain seq x y z
N SER A 1 -46.66 -15.41 -80.89
CA SER A 1 -45.57 -16.31 -81.23
C SER A 1 -44.70 -16.49 -80.01
N GLU A 2 -44.75 -17.67 -79.40
CA GLU A 2 -43.64 -18.19 -78.58
C GLU A 2 -42.59 -18.76 -79.57
N PRO A 3 -41.30 -18.87 -79.18
CA PRO A 3 -40.80 -19.94 -78.29
C PRO A 3 -40.05 -19.40 -77.06
N GLU A 4 -40.15 -20.01 -75.87
CA GLU A 4 -39.46 -21.24 -75.38
C GLU A 4 -37.99 -21.01 -74.98
N GLY A 5 -37.62 -21.42 -73.75
CA GLY A 5 -36.27 -21.23 -73.19
C GLY A 5 -36.10 -21.66 -71.74
N GLU A 6 -36.18 -22.97 -71.48
CA GLU A 6 -35.78 -23.62 -70.22
C GLU A 6 -34.24 -23.85 -70.15
N SER A 7 -33.59 -24.15 -69.01
CA SER A 7 -34.05 -24.58 -67.67
C SER A 7 -33.23 -23.86 -66.54
N PRO A 8 -32.81 -24.39 -65.35
CA PRO A 8 -32.88 -23.59 -64.13
C PRO A 8 -31.60 -23.60 -63.24
N LEU A 9 -31.76 -23.37 -61.93
CA LEU A 9 -30.82 -23.62 -60.80
C LEU A 9 -29.62 -22.63 -60.70
N LEU A 10 -29.53 -21.76 -59.69
CA LEU A 10 -29.66 -22.03 -58.25
C LEU A 10 -30.13 -20.80 -57.44
N THR A 11 -30.82 -21.09 -56.34
CA THR A 11 -31.16 -20.15 -55.26
C THR A 11 -29.92 -19.57 -54.59
N HIS A 12 -29.97 -18.34 -54.07
CA HIS A 12 -29.66 -18.05 -52.66
C HIS A 12 -30.17 -16.67 -52.22
N THR A 13 -30.78 -16.66 -51.04
CA THR A 13 -31.34 -15.52 -50.29
C THR A 13 -30.43 -14.30 -50.21
N THR A 14 -30.94 -13.13 -50.62
CA THR A 14 -30.34 -11.83 -50.26
C THR A 14 -30.79 -11.43 -48.86
N GLU A 15 -29.90 -11.57 -47.86
CA GLU A 15 -30.13 -10.93 -46.55
C GLU A 15 -29.83 -9.44 -46.59
N LEU A 16 -30.65 -8.67 -45.86
CA LEU A 16 -30.57 -7.23 -45.74
C LEU A 16 -29.60 -6.85 -44.61
N LEU A 17 -28.65 -5.97 -44.89
CA LEU A 17 -27.84 -5.31 -43.85
C LEU A 17 -28.51 -4.02 -43.39
N PRO A 18 -28.73 -3.85 -42.07
CA PRO A 18 -28.68 -2.52 -41.47
C PRO A 18 -27.82 -2.45 -40.20
N VAL A 19 -26.83 -1.56 -40.27
CA VAL A 19 -26.35 -0.64 -39.22
C VAL A 19 -26.48 -1.09 -37.74
N GLN A 20 -25.34 -1.43 -37.13
CA GLN A 20 -25.07 -1.31 -35.68
C GLN A 20 -23.87 -0.34 -35.57
N GLN A 21 -23.90 0.83 -34.93
CA GLN A 21 -24.47 1.28 -33.65
C GLN A 21 -23.74 0.71 -32.42
N ILE A 22 -22.65 1.41 -32.08
CA ILE A 22 -22.09 1.67 -30.74
C ILE A 22 -22.15 0.50 -29.75
N VAL A 23 -21.00 -0.19 -29.63
CA VAL A 23 -20.56 -0.72 -28.34
C VAL A 23 -19.32 0.05 -27.89
N TYR A 24 -19.46 0.88 -26.85
CA TYR A 24 -18.30 1.39 -26.13
C TYR A 24 -17.64 0.21 -25.43
N SER A 25 -16.43 -0.14 -25.85
CA SER A 25 -15.60 -1.09 -25.13
C SER A 25 -15.34 -0.53 -23.74
N HIS A 26 -16.06 -1.04 -22.73
CA HIS A 26 -15.60 -1.02 -21.34
C HIS A 26 -14.45 -2.03 -21.20
N GLU A 27 -13.38 -1.79 -21.95
CA GLU A 27 -12.11 -2.45 -21.74
C GLU A 27 -11.59 -1.95 -20.40
N THR A 28 -11.85 -2.73 -19.36
CA THR A 28 -11.27 -2.53 -18.04
C THR A 28 -9.76 -2.68 -18.19
N MET A 29 -9.09 -1.54 -18.38
CA MET A 29 -7.68 -1.38 -18.09
C MET A 29 -7.47 -1.62 -16.60
N SER A 30 -7.45 -2.90 -16.25
CA SER A 30 -6.74 -3.43 -15.10
C SER A 30 -5.27 -3.09 -15.33
N GLN A 31 -4.93 -1.85 -14.98
CA GLN A 31 -3.55 -1.39 -14.99
C GLN A 31 -2.78 -2.35 -14.11
N ARG A 32 -1.94 -3.18 -14.74
CA ARG A 32 -0.80 -3.80 -14.10
C ARG A 32 0.09 -2.67 -13.60
N ARG A 33 -0.22 -2.14 -12.40
CA ARG A 33 0.67 -1.28 -11.63
C ARG A 33 1.98 -2.06 -11.52
N CYS A 34 2.99 -1.64 -12.27
CA CYS A 34 4.35 -2.04 -11.96
C CYS A 34 4.58 -1.61 -10.51
N SER A 35 5.02 -2.52 -9.65
CA SER A 35 5.21 -2.19 -8.24
C SER A 35 6.32 -1.15 -8.14
N MET A 36 5.99 0.03 -7.61
CA MET A 36 6.94 1.11 -7.32
C MET A 36 8.12 0.56 -6.51
N ASP A 37 9.34 0.76 -6.98
CA ASP A 37 10.56 0.30 -6.29
C ASP A 37 10.89 1.18 -5.07
N ASP A 38 11.87 0.76 -4.27
CA ASP A 38 12.23 1.45 -3.02
C ASP A 38 12.85 2.84 -3.24
N HIS A 39 13.50 3.08 -4.37
CA HIS A 39 14.07 4.38 -4.72
C HIS A 39 12.96 5.35 -5.15
N GLU A 40 12.03 4.92 -6.00
CA GLU A 40 10.88 5.72 -6.38
C GLU A 40 9.95 6.00 -5.18
N PHE A 41 9.73 5.00 -4.32
CA PHE A 41 8.95 5.16 -3.08
C PHE A 41 9.55 6.23 -2.16
N LEU A 42 10.86 6.16 -1.88
CA LEU A 42 11.54 7.16 -1.05
C LEU A 42 11.56 8.53 -1.71
N ARG A 43 11.79 8.62 -3.02
CA ARG A 43 11.77 9.89 -3.75
C ARG A 43 10.40 10.56 -3.64
N LEU A 44 9.32 9.85 -4.00
CA LEU A 44 7.96 10.39 -3.91
C LEU A 44 7.56 10.75 -2.48
N PHE A 45 8.02 9.98 -1.48
CA PHE A 45 7.81 10.28 -0.07
C PHE A 45 8.49 11.60 0.34
N HIS A 46 9.79 11.77 0.03
CA HIS A 46 10.52 13.01 0.33
C HIS A 46 10.05 14.22 -0.50
N ASP A 47 9.54 14.00 -1.70
CA ASP A 47 8.89 15.04 -2.52
C ASP A 47 7.49 15.43 -1.98
N GLY A 48 6.96 14.73 -0.96
CA GLY A 48 5.60 14.91 -0.45
C GLY A 48 4.48 14.36 -1.36
N ASN A 49 4.84 13.76 -2.49
CA ASN A 49 3.97 13.35 -3.60
C ASN A 49 3.59 11.85 -3.61
N LEU A 50 3.96 11.09 -2.58
CA LEU A 50 3.63 9.66 -2.50
C LEU A 50 2.11 9.45 -2.39
N PRO A 51 1.48 8.64 -3.29
CA PRO A 51 0.04 8.41 -3.23
C PRO A 51 -0.40 7.80 -1.89
N GLY A 52 -1.49 8.32 -1.32
CA GLY A 52 -2.01 7.88 -0.02
C GLY A 52 -2.46 6.40 0.04
N GLU A 53 -2.51 5.69 -1.09
CA GLU A 53 -2.68 4.24 -1.15
C GLU A 53 -1.38 3.48 -0.84
N GLU A 54 -0.25 3.96 -1.38
CA GLU A 54 1.08 3.43 -1.11
C GLU A 54 1.46 3.68 0.34
N PHE A 55 1.07 4.84 0.90
CA PHE A 55 1.32 5.20 2.29
C PHE A 55 0.24 4.73 3.29
N ARG A 56 -0.30 3.51 3.07
CA ARG A 56 -1.10 2.79 4.07
C ARG A 56 -0.18 1.99 5.01
N HIS A 57 -0.73 1.08 5.81
CA HIS A 57 0.01 0.29 6.82
C HIS A 57 1.30 -0.35 6.27
N LYS A 58 1.21 -1.09 5.15
CA LYS A 58 2.38 -1.68 4.48
C LYS A 58 3.44 -0.64 4.09
N GLY A 59 3.03 0.55 3.65
CA GLY A 59 3.93 1.66 3.33
C GLY A 59 4.69 2.20 4.55
N HIS A 60 4.05 2.27 5.71
CA HIS A 60 4.72 2.65 6.96
C HIS A 60 5.78 1.60 7.36
N LEU A 61 5.47 0.31 7.22
CA LEU A 61 6.41 -0.79 7.48
C LEU A 61 7.58 -0.80 6.47
N ARG A 62 7.29 -0.53 5.19
CA ARG A 62 8.29 -0.35 4.12
C ARG A 62 9.24 0.80 4.43
N LEU A 63 8.70 1.95 4.87
CA LEU A 63 9.51 3.09 5.29
C LEU A 63 10.40 2.71 6.49
N ALA A 64 9.84 2.07 7.53
CA ALA A 64 10.60 1.61 8.68
C ALA A 64 11.75 0.67 8.27
N TRP A 65 11.49 -0.35 7.45
CA TRP A 65 12.49 -1.26 6.88
C TRP A 65 13.64 -0.53 6.18
N LEU A 66 13.32 0.45 5.33
CA LEU A 66 14.31 1.19 4.55
C LEU A 66 15.24 2.06 5.40
N PHE A 67 14.75 2.60 6.51
CA PHE A 67 15.58 3.34 7.47
C PHE A 67 16.35 2.40 8.41
N LEU A 68 15.74 1.32 8.90
CA LEU A 68 16.42 0.31 9.73
C LEU A 68 17.54 -0.44 8.99
N SER A 69 17.45 -0.51 7.65
CA SER A 69 18.52 -1.04 6.79
C SER A 69 19.76 -0.13 6.70
N ARG A 70 19.71 1.07 7.30
CA ARG A 70 20.76 2.11 7.17
C ARG A 70 21.19 2.71 8.51
N TYR A 71 20.32 2.68 9.52
CA TYR A 71 20.52 3.33 10.83
C TYR A 71 20.16 2.38 11.98
N PRO A 72 20.82 2.49 13.15
CA PRO A 72 20.39 1.81 14.39
C PRO A 72 18.95 2.13 14.77
N THR A 73 18.27 1.23 15.48
CA THR A 73 16.83 1.30 15.77
C THR A 73 16.37 2.63 16.37
N ASP A 74 17.11 3.21 17.32
CA ASP A 74 16.74 4.47 17.98
C ASP A 74 16.88 5.70 17.07
N GLU A 75 17.91 5.69 16.21
CA GLU A 75 18.12 6.72 15.19
C GLU A 75 17.05 6.60 14.09
N ALA A 76 16.81 5.39 13.57
CA ALA A 76 15.75 5.10 12.62
C ALA A 76 14.37 5.52 13.16
N SER A 77 14.08 5.21 14.44
CA SER A 77 12.84 5.61 15.13
C SER A 77 12.67 7.13 15.18
N THR A 78 13.76 7.85 15.45
CA THR A 78 13.76 9.32 15.51
C THR A 78 13.62 9.97 14.14
N ILE A 79 14.30 9.43 13.12
CA ILE A 79 14.19 9.90 11.74
C ILE A 79 12.77 9.63 11.21
N VAL A 80 12.29 8.38 11.25
CA VAL A 80 10.96 8.01 10.73
C VAL A 80 9.84 8.80 11.40
N ALA A 81 9.90 9.02 12.72
CA ALA A 81 8.95 9.88 13.43
C ALA A 81 8.93 11.32 12.88
N ARG A 82 10.10 11.92 12.64
CA ARG A 82 10.23 13.26 12.03
C ARG A 82 9.69 13.29 10.61
N GLU A 83 10.12 12.36 9.76
CA GLU A 83 9.76 12.34 8.34
C GLU A 83 8.25 12.12 8.15
N ILE A 84 7.62 11.19 8.87
CA ILE A 84 6.17 10.95 8.79
C ILE A 84 5.39 12.16 9.32
N ARG A 85 5.86 12.82 10.39
CA ARG A 85 5.24 14.05 10.92
C ARG A 85 5.30 15.19 9.89
N TRP A 86 6.42 15.35 9.19
CA TRP A 86 6.56 16.30 8.09
C TRP A 86 5.64 15.95 6.92
N PHE A 87 5.65 14.69 6.45
CA PHE A 87 4.85 14.22 5.32
C PHE A 87 3.34 14.42 5.56
N ALA A 88 2.88 14.11 6.78
CA ALA A 88 1.52 14.37 7.20
C ALA A 88 1.18 15.87 7.19
N GLY A 89 2.12 16.74 7.61
CA GLY A 89 1.96 18.19 7.53
C GLY A 89 1.87 18.72 6.09
N ALA A 90 2.79 18.29 5.21
CA ALA A 90 2.81 18.66 3.80
C ALA A 90 1.50 18.27 3.06
N ASN A 91 0.86 17.18 3.48
CA ASN A 91 -0.39 16.67 2.93
C ASN A 91 -1.66 17.15 3.68
N GLY A 92 -1.57 18.17 4.55
CA GLY A 92 -2.72 18.72 5.30
C GLY A 92 -3.35 17.74 6.29
N ALA A 93 -2.62 16.69 6.66
CA ALA A 93 -3.07 15.52 7.40
C ALA A 93 -2.39 15.36 8.78
N SER A 94 -1.87 16.46 9.36
CA SER A 94 -1.18 16.45 10.66
C SER A 94 -1.97 15.76 11.79
N ASN A 95 -3.29 15.87 11.76
CA ASN A 95 -4.19 15.19 12.71
C ASN A 95 -4.23 13.66 12.57
N ARG A 96 -3.58 13.08 11.56
CA ARG A 96 -3.43 11.62 11.37
C ARG A 96 -2.09 11.09 11.89
N TYR A 97 -1.14 11.95 12.24
CA TYR A 97 0.12 11.55 12.86
C TYR A 97 -0.10 11.00 14.28
N HIS A 98 0.71 10.02 14.67
CA HIS A 98 0.68 9.40 15.99
C HIS A 98 2.08 8.89 16.37
N ASP A 99 2.73 9.57 17.32
CA ASP A 99 4.14 9.33 17.63
C ASP A 99 4.41 7.93 18.21
N THR A 100 3.62 7.53 19.24
CA THR A 100 3.76 6.20 19.86
C THR A 100 3.58 5.06 18.86
N LEU A 101 2.53 5.10 18.02
CA LEU A 101 2.32 4.08 16.98
C LEU A 101 3.46 4.03 15.96
N THR A 102 3.93 5.19 15.49
CA THR A 102 5.03 5.27 14.52
C THR A 102 6.28 4.58 15.07
N ARG A 103 6.67 4.92 16.30
CA ARG A 103 7.86 4.36 16.96
C ARG A 103 7.70 2.89 17.31
N PHE A 104 6.51 2.45 17.71
CA PHE A 104 6.18 1.04 17.95
C PHE A 104 6.45 0.19 16.71
N TRP A 105 5.94 0.61 15.54
CA TRP A 105 6.14 -0.13 14.30
C TRP A 105 7.62 -0.15 13.85
N VAL A 106 8.38 0.92 14.10
CA VAL A 106 9.84 0.91 13.84
C VAL A 106 10.55 -0.09 14.75
N ARG A 107 10.29 -0.08 16.07
CA ARG A 107 10.89 -1.05 17.00
C ARG A 107 10.56 -2.49 16.60
N LEU A 108 9.29 -2.77 16.29
CA LEU A 108 8.85 -4.12 15.95
C LEU A 108 9.40 -4.61 14.60
N VAL A 109 9.52 -3.75 13.59
CA VAL A 109 10.21 -4.11 12.32
C VAL A 109 11.69 -4.37 12.59
N GLY A 110 12.35 -3.57 13.44
CA GLY A 110 13.75 -3.80 13.84
C GLY A 110 13.94 -5.14 14.56
N HIS A 111 13.05 -5.47 15.49
CA HIS A 111 13.02 -6.78 16.15
C HIS A 111 12.82 -7.93 15.16
N ALA A 112 11.90 -7.78 14.20
CA ALA A 112 11.68 -8.77 13.15
C ALA A 112 12.92 -8.93 12.24
N MET A 113 13.58 -7.85 11.85
CA MET A 113 14.83 -7.87 11.07
C MET A 113 15.94 -8.62 11.81
N ALA A 114 16.10 -8.40 13.12
CA ALA A 114 17.07 -9.12 13.94
C ALA A 114 16.79 -10.64 14.03
N ASN A 115 15.53 -11.06 13.88
CA ASN A 115 15.10 -12.46 13.91
C ASN A 115 14.98 -13.12 12.51
N ALA A 116 15.22 -12.37 11.42
CA ALA A 116 15.32 -12.89 10.06
C ALA A 116 16.38 -12.10 9.24
N PRO A 117 17.68 -12.19 9.62
CA PRO A 117 18.76 -11.46 8.95
C PRO A 117 18.98 -11.90 7.49
N GLU A 118 18.37 -13.00 7.05
CA GLU A 118 18.38 -13.45 5.66
C GLU A 118 17.46 -12.65 4.74
N ALA A 119 16.42 -12.00 5.28
CA ALA A 119 15.42 -11.28 4.49
C ALA A 119 16.05 -10.08 3.76
N ARG A 120 15.71 -9.92 2.48
CA ARG A 120 16.26 -8.90 1.58
C ARG A 120 15.26 -7.82 1.18
N SER A 121 13.99 -8.01 1.53
CA SER A 121 12.90 -7.07 1.25
C SER A 121 11.88 -7.04 2.38
N ILE A 122 11.11 -5.95 2.46
CA ILE A 122 9.94 -5.89 3.34
C ILE A 122 8.94 -7.01 3.04
N ASP A 123 8.80 -7.43 1.77
CA ASP A 123 7.85 -8.49 1.40
C ASP A 123 8.29 -9.88 1.89
N GLU A 124 9.59 -10.19 1.87
CA GLU A 124 10.12 -11.39 2.53
C GLU A 124 9.93 -11.35 4.05
N LEU A 125 10.18 -10.19 4.68
CA LEU A 125 9.97 -10.03 6.12
C LEU A 125 8.49 -10.20 6.51
N LEU A 126 7.56 -9.66 5.72
CA LEU A 126 6.12 -9.80 5.94
C LEU A 126 5.62 -11.22 5.67
N ALA A 127 6.20 -11.94 4.72
CA ALA A 127 5.91 -13.36 4.50
C ALA A 127 6.36 -14.23 5.67
N ARG A 128 7.49 -13.88 6.31
CA ARG A 128 8.03 -14.54 7.52
C ARG A 128 7.23 -14.20 8.79
N PHE A 129 6.84 -12.94 8.94
CA PHE A 129 6.19 -12.39 10.13
C PHE A 129 4.87 -11.70 9.77
N PRO A 130 3.82 -12.45 9.36
CA PRO A 130 2.56 -11.88 8.91
C PRO A 130 1.82 -11.07 9.98
N PHE A 131 2.12 -11.30 11.27
CA PHE A 131 1.58 -10.49 12.37
C PHE A 131 1.95 -9.01 12.28
N LEU A 132 3.00 -8.63 11.53
CA LEU A 132 3.33 -7.23 11.26
C LEU A 132 2.19 -6.50 10.53
N LEU A 133 1.31 -7.22 9.83
CA LEU A 133 0.12 -6.65 9.18
C LEU A 133 -1.10 -6.50 10.11
N GLU A 134 -1.06 -7.06 11.32
CA GLU A 134 -2.13 -6.95 12.32
C GLU A 134 -2.16 -5.54 12.92
N LYS A 135 -2.93 -4.61 12.33
CA LYS A 135 -3.06 -3.22 12.82
C LYS A 135 -3.48 -3.11 14.30
N GLY A 136 -4.13 -4.12 14.86
CA GLY A 136 -4.53 -4.20 16.27
C GLY A 136 -3.42 -4.63 17.24
N LEU A 137 -2.24 -5.02 16.75
CA LEU A 137 -1.12 -5.49 17.57
C LEU A 137 -0.67 -4.53 18.69
N PRO A 138 -0.68 -3.19 18.52
CA PRO A 138 -0.42 -2.25 19.63
C PRO A 138 -1.34 -2.46 20.85
N LEU A 139 -2.57 -2.94 20.67
CA LEU A 139 -3.53 -3.17 21.77
C LEU A 139 -3.17 -4.38 22.64
N LYS A 140 -2.12 -5.15 22.30
CA LYS A 140 -1.50 -6.12 23.22
C LYS A 140 -0.56 -5.43 24.24
N HIS A 141 -0.06 -4.24 23.92
CA HIS A 141 0.94 -3.50 24.69
C HIS A 141 0.35 -2.32 25.46
N TRP A 142 -0.65 -1.63 24.89
CA TRP A 142 -1.35 -0.52 25.53
C TRP A 142 -2.85 -0.77 25.70
N ARG A 143 -3.41 -0.26 26.80
CA ARG A 143 -4.85 -0.01 26.93
C ARG A 143 -5.31 0.98 25.86
N GLY A 144 -6.55 0.81 25.38
CA GLY A 144 -7.14 1.70 24.40
C GLY A 144 -7.20 3.17 24.85
N GLU A 145 -7.42 3.43 26.13
CA GLU A 145 -7.42 4.79 26.71
C GLU A 145 -6.04 5.45 26.60
N THR A 146 -5.00 4.76 27.09
CA THR A 146 -3.60 5.20 27.06
C THR A 146 -3.13 5.46 25.62
N LEU A 147 -3.40 4.53 24.70
CA LEU A 147 -2.97 4.63 23.31
C LEU A 147 -3.68 5.77 22.54
N ASN A 148 -4.97 6.01 22.80
CA ASN A 148 -5.73 7.06 22.11
C ASN A 148 -5.52 8.47 22.71
N SER A 149 -4.73 8.60 23.79
CA SER A 149 -4.47 9.89 24.45
C SER A 149 -3.70 10.88 23.56
N ASP A 150 -3.96 12.18 23.74
CA ASP A 150 -3.19 13.24 23.04
C ASP A 150 -1.69 13.15 23.32
N GLN A 151 -1.30 12.67 24.50
CA GLN A 151 0.09 12.43 24.86
C GLN A 151 0.73 11.34 23.97
N ALA A 152 0.10 10.16 23.85
CA ALA A 152 0.62 9.08 23.00
C ALA A 152 0.64 9.44 21.50
N ARG A 153 -0.23 10.37 21.09
CA ARG A 153 -0.24 10.95 19.75
C ARG A 153 0.91 11.94 19.53
N ALA A 154 1.25 12.74 20.53
CA ALA A 154 2.27 13.79 20.46
C ALA A 154 3.71 13.28 20.67
N CYS A 155 3.92 12.31 21.57
CA CYS A 155 5.20 11.71 21.93
C CYS A 155 5.06 10.21 22.28
N TRP A 156 6.19 9.55 22.54
CA TRP A 156 6.22 8.17 23.03
C TRP A 156 5.65 8.07 24.45
N VAL A 157 4.80 7.08 24.69
CA VAL A 157 4.30 6.67 26.01
C VAL A 157 4.60 5.19 26.20
N GLU A 158 5.20 4.82 27.33
CA GLU A 158 5.52 3.42 27.64
C GLU A 158 4.26 2.53 27.72
N PRO A 159 4.37 1.23 27.39
CA PRO A 159 3.24 0.31 27.44
C PRO A 159 2.77 0.02 28.87
N ASP A 160 1.45 -0.06 29.05
CA ASP A 160 0.78 -0.29 30.33
C ASP A 160 0.09 -1.67 30.45
N LEU A 161 0.31 -2.56 29.47
CA LEU A 161 -0.09 -3.98 29.49
C LEU A 161 1.10 -4.94 29.33
N LEU A 162 1.86 -4.83 28.23
CA LEU A 162 3.00 -5.72 27.92
C LEU A 162 4.17 -4.91 27.33
N PRO A 163 5.43 -5.17 27.75
CA PRO A 163 6.60 -4.49 27.19
C PRO A 163 6.70 -4.71 25.67
N VAL A 164 7.24 -3.71 24.97
CA VAL A 164 7.56 -3.81 23.54
C VAL A 164 8.92 -4.49 23.38
N PRO A 165 9.10 -5.41 22.40
CA PRO A 165 10.38 -6.09 22.13
C PRO A 165 11.49 -5.22 21.52
#